data_AF-A0A0K8Q166-F1
#
_entry.id   AF-A0A0K8Q166-F1
#
_cell.length_a   1.000
_cell.length_b   1.000
_cell.length_c   1.000
_cell.angle_alpha   90.00
_cell.angle_beta   90.00
_cell.angle_gamma   90.00
#
_symmetry.space_group_name_H-M   'P 1'
#
loop_
_entity.id
_entity.type
_entity.pdbx_description
1 polymer ?
#
loop_
_entity_poly.entity_id
_entity_poly.type
_entity_poly.pdbx_seq_one_letter_code
_entity_poly.pdbx_strand_id
1 'polypeptide(L)'
;MTLKDNIHQLTNEHMTMADDGSFIKTPPLLAELRAAVTSDFAVGRGGSGGAGMMINSKADKLEREIKEQALAEHFEMTGNEYRGNPTTLLQAWAVAASSEWQAYLEGITTEWIVGIRALLVSKRPPWRPSIPCPACSQRFYGPEREPCLAVHYWDDEAEAIAQPAKWTANCDGCGAEWNGNNLKWLRAASDTLTTDVAHVG
;
A
#
# COMPACT_ATOMS: atom_id res chain seq x y z
N MET A 1 -10.02 -19.16 -4.23
CA MET A 1 -8.62 -19.52 -4.55
C MET A 1 -8.24 -20.58 -3.55
N THR A 2 -7.60 -21.68 -3.93
CA THR A 2 -7.30 -22.73 -2.93
C THR A 2 -6.21 -22.26 -1.96
N LEU A 3 -6.14 -22.86 -0.77
CA LEU A 3 -5.05 -22.64 0.19
C LEU A 3 -3.65 -22.74 -0.47
N LYS A 4 -3.46 -23.73 -1.35
CA LYS A 4 -2.20 -23.92 -2.08
C LYS A 4 -1.89 -22.75 -3.01
N ASP A 5 -2.90 -22.23 -3.72
CA ASP A 5 -2.74 -21.06 -4.60
C ASP A 5 -2.44 -19.79 -3.79
N ASN A 6 -3.06 -19.65 -2.62
CA ASN A 6 -2.82 -18.51 -1.74
C ASN A 6 -1.39 -18.53 -1.19
N ILE A 7 -0.95 -19.67 -0.66
CA ILE A 7 0.42 -19.85 -0.18
C ILE A 7 1.42 -19.65 -1.32
N HIS A 8 1.11 -20.13 -2.52
CA HIS A 8 1.96 -19.93 -3.68
C HIS A 8 2.15 -18.43 -3.98
N GLN A 9 1.06 -17.63 -4.02
CA GLN A 9 1.16 -16.19 -4.23
C GLN A 9 1.89 -15.44 -3.10
N LEU A 10 1.67 -15.85 -1.85
CA LEU A 10 2.29 -15.24 -0.68
C LEU A 10 3.81 -15.48 -0.64
N THR A 11 4.27 -16.67 -1.06
CA THR A 11 5.64 -17.14 -0.81
C THR A 11 6.51 -17.29 -2.05
N ASN A 12 5.93 -17.43 -3.24
CA ASN A 12 6.65 -17.66 -4.49
C ASN A 12 6.34 -16.58 -5.54
N GLU A 13 7.28 -16.41 -6.47
CA GLU A 13 7.01 -15.65 -7.68
C GLU A 13 5.89 -16.32 -8.47
N HIS A 14 5.00 -15.52 -9.03
CA HIS A 14 3.84 -16.02 -9.75
C HIS A 14 3.52 -15.13 -10.94
N MET A 15 2.87 -15.70 -11.94
CA MET A 15 2.47 -14.96 -13.13
C MET A 15 1.12 -14.30 -12.87
N THR A 16 1.02 -13.01 -13.11
CA THR A 16 -0.25 -12.27 -13.12
C THR A 16 -0.50 -11.71 -14.52
N MET A 17 -1.77 -11.55 -14.88
CA MET A 17 -2.14 -10.92 -16.15
C MET A 17 -2.18 -9.41 -15.94
N ALA A 18 -1.40 -8.68 -16.73
CA ALA A 18 -1.43 -7.23 -16.77
C ALA A 18 -2.64 -6.72 -17.57
N ASP A 19 -2.91 -5.42 -17.48
CA ASP A 19 -4.07 -4.78 -18.12
C ASP A 19 -4.04 -4.86 -19.65
N ASP A 20 -2.84 -5.03 -20.24
CA ASP A 20 -2.63 -5.25 -21.66
C ASP A 20 -2.83 -6.71 -22.10
N GLY A 21 -3.22 -7.59 -21.17
CA GLY A 21 -3.38 -9.02 -21.40
C GLY A 21 -2.06 -9.81 -21.44
N SER A 22 -0.92 -9.16 -21.21
CA SER A 22 0.37 -9.85 -21.08
C SER A 22 0.50 -10.53 -19.72
N PHE A 23 1.38 -11.54 -19.63
CA PHE A 23 1.70 -12.15 -18.35
C PHE A 23 2.99 -11.54 -17.81
N ILE A 24 2.89 -10.93 -16.63
CA ILE A 24 4.04 -10.39 -15.90
C ILE A 24 4.42 -11.31 -14.74
N LYS A 25 5.72 -11.39 -14.46
CA LYS A 25 6.23 -12.12 -13.33
C LYS A 25 6.20 -11.23 -12.10
N THR A 26 5.32 -11.55 -11.16
CA THR A 26 5.14 -10.81 -9.91
C THR A 26 5.97 -11.48 -8.80
N PRO A 27 6.71 -10.71 -7.98
CA PRO A 27 7.39 -11.23 -6.81
C PRO A 27 6.40 -11.81 -5.77
N PRO A 28 6.89 -12.55 -4.76
CA PRO A 28 6.03 -13.00 -3.66
C PRO A 28 5.40 -11.82 -2.92
N LEU A 29 4.10 -11.91 -2.60
CA LEU A 29 3.39 -10.81 -1.92
C LEU A 29 4.01 -10.45 -0.56
N LEU A 30 4.55 -11.43 0.18
CA LEU A 30 5.26 -11.14 1.44
C LEU A 30 6.60 -10.42 1.23
N ALA A 31 7.25 -10.62 0.07
CA ALA A 31 8.45 -9.88 -0.28
C ALA A 31 8.10 -8.44 -0.65
N GLU A 32 7.00 -8.22 -1.37
CA GLU A 32 6.49 -6.89 -1.68
C GLU A 32 6.07 -6.12 -0.42
N LEU A 33 5.39 -6.80 0.51
CA LEU A 33 5.02 -6.22 1.80
C LEU A 33 6.27 -5.75 2.58
N ARG A 34 7.31 -6.59 2.66
CA ARG A 34 8.59 -6.23 3.31
C ARG A 34 9.28 -5.05 2.64
N ALA A 35 9.30 -5.02 1.30
CA ALA A 35 9.87 -3.89 0.56
C ALA A 35 9.11 -2.59 0.84
N ALA A 36 7.78 -2.66 1.03
CA ALA A 36 6.98 -1.52 1.43
C ALA A 36 7.28 -1.03 2.86
N VAL A 37 7.77 -1.90 3.76
CA VAL A 37 8.19 -1.53 5.12
C VAL A 37 9.54 -0.81 5.13
N THR A 38 10.53 -1.30 4.38
CA THR A 38 11.93 -0.87 4.54
C THR A 38 12.31 0.41 3.81
N SER A 39 11.52 0.90 2.85
CA SER A 39 11.80 2.15 2.12
C SER A 39 13.24 2.24 1.56
N ASP A 40 13.77 1.16 1.00
CA ASP A 40 15.05 1.20 0.27
C ASP A 40 14.79 1.42 -1.24
N PHE A 41 14.51 2.67 -1.61
CA PHE A 41 14.68 3.15 -3.00
C PHE A 41 15.72 4.27 -3.06
N ALA A 42 16.70 4.25 -2.13
CA ALA A 42 17.89 5.08 -2.20
C ALA A 42 18.95 4.43 -3.10
N VAL A 43 18.78 4.51 -4.42
CA VAL A 43 19.90 4.33 -5.36
C VAL A 43 19.86 5.43 -6.42
N GLY A 44 20.59 6.54 -6.18
CA GLY A 44 21.08 7.38 -7.27
C GLY A 44 21.18 8.90 -7.05
N ARG A 45 22.33 9.33 -6.51
CA ARG A 45 23.01 10.64 -6.69
C ARG A 45 22.47 11.88 -5.95
N GLY A 46 23.09 12.12 -4.79
CA GLY A 46 23.79 13.37 -4.47
C GLY A 46 22.93 14.62 -4.26
N GLY A 47 22.64 14.92 -2.99
CA GLY A 47 22.10 16.23 -2.61
C GLY A 47 21.68 16.25 -1.15
N SER A 48 22.40 17.01 -0.34
CA SER A 48 22.19 17.29 1.09
C SER A 48 20.74 17.59 1.48
N GLY A 49 20.25 16.95 2.54
CA GLY A 49 19.07 17.38 3.30
C GLY A 49 18.30 16.22 3.90
N GLY A 50 18.52 15.94 5.20
CA GLY A 50 17.85 14.84 5.91
C GLY A 50 16.33 14.96 5.91
N ALA A 51 15.67 14.02 5.26
CA ALA A 51 14.27 13.68 5.49
C ALA A 51 14.26 12.22 5.93
N GLY A 52 13.82 11.97 7.17
CA GLY A 52 13.74 10.62 7.72
C GLY A 52 12.93 9.70 6.81
N MET A 53 13.45 8.49 6.57
CA MET A 53 12.76 7.42 5.87
C MET A 53 11.33 7.28 6.42
N MET A 54 10.32 7.50 5.58
CA MET A 54 8.93 7.26 5.95
C MET A 54 8.67 5.75 5.83
N ILE A 55 8.81 5.05 6.96
CA ILE A 55 8.33 3.67 7.10
C ILE A 55 6.82 3.67 6.85
N ASN A 56 6.33 2.82 5.97
CA ASN A 56 4.89 2.61 5.81
C ASN A 56 4.37 1.85 7.03
N SER A 57 3.88 2.58 8.03
CA SER A 57 3.40 2.01 9.30
C SER A 57 2.23 1.03 9.13
N LYS A 58 1.44 1.18 8.05
CA LYS A 58 0.37 0.23 7.71
C LYS A 58 0.94 -1.10 7.19
N ALA A 59 1.99 -1.03 6.37
CA ALA A 59 2.70 -2.24 5.90
C ALA A 59 3.41 -2.96 7.05
N ASP A 60 4.07 -2.23 7.95
CA ASP A 60 4.75 -2.80 9.12
C ASP A 60 3.76 -3.50 10.05
N LYS A 61 2.63 -2.83 10.33
CA LYS A 61 1.54 -3.41 11.13
C LYS A 61 1.01 -4.70 10.50
N LEU A 62 0.71 -4.69 9.19
CA LEU A 62 0.20 -5.87 8.50
C LEU A 62 1.22 -7.01 8.47
N GLU A 63 2.51 -6.71 8.26
CA GLU A 63 3.56 -7.74 8.31
C GLU A 63 3.62 -8.43 9.68
N ARG A 64 3.55 -7.65 10.75
CA ARG A 64 3.51 -8.17 12.12
C ARG A 64 2.28 -9.03 12.38
N GLU A 65 1.10 -8.55 11.98
CA GLU A 65 -0.17 -9.27 12.15
C GLU A 65 -0.14 -10.63 11.44
N ILE A 66 0.30 -10.67 10.19
CA ILE A 66 0.44 -11.92 9.42
C ILE A 66 1.39 -12.89 10.14
N LYS A 67 2.52 -12.39 10.63
CA LYS A 67 3.51 -13.24 11.31
C LYS A 67 2.98 -13.80 12.64
N GLU A 68 2.39 -12.94 13.46
CA GLU A 68 1.84 -13.32 14.77
C GLU A 68 0.69 -14.32 14.59
N GLN A 69 -0.23 -14.07 13.66
CA GLN A 69 -1.32 -14.97 13.36
C GLN A 69 -0.83 -16.30 12.79
N ALA A 70 0.11 -16.30 11.84
CA ALA A 70 0.64 -17.54 11.28
C ALA A 70 1.27 -18.47 12.34
N LEU A 71 1.98 -17.90 13.31
CA LEU A 71 2.54 -18.67 14.42
C LEU A 71 1.47 -19.21 15.36
N ALA A 72 0.45 -18.40 15.67
CA ALA A 72 -0.67 -18.81 16.52
C ALA A 72 -1.45 -19.98 15.88
N GLU A 73 -1.83 -19.87 14.61
CA GLU A 73 -2.58 -20.93 13.93
C GLU A 73 -1.76 -22.22 13.79
N HIS A 74 -0.45 -22.12 13.60
CA HIS A 74 0.40 -23.31 13.57
C HIS A 74 0.44 -24.03 14.93
N PHE A 75 0.51 -23.25 16.02
CA PHE A 75 0.49 -23.82 17.36
C PHE A 75 -0.85 -24.50 17.64
N GLU A 76 -1.97 -23.88 17.28
CA GLU A 76 -3.30 -24.50 17.42
C GLU A 76 -3.43 -25.79 16.60
N MET A 77 -2.93 -25.79 15.36
CA MET A 77 -3.01 -26.96 14.47
C MET A 77 -2.13 -28.12 14.92
N THR A 78 -0.94 -27.85 15.47
CA THR A 78 0.10 -28.88 15.70
C THR A 78 0.46 -29.11 17.16
N GLY A 79 0.05 -28.22 18.05
CA GLY A 79 0.48 -28.17 19.45
C GLY A 79 1.96 -27.81 19.66
N ASN A 80 2.68 -27.42 18.60
CA ASN A 80 4.12 -27.19 18.64
C ASN A 80 4.48 -25.74 18.27
N GLU A 81 5.47 -25.19 18.98
CA GLU A 81 6.06 -23.91 18.62
C GLU A 81 6.86 -24.02 17.31
N TYR A 82 6.63 -23.08 16.39
CA TYR A 82 7.45 -22.96 15.19
C TYR A 82 8.62 -22.00 15.41
N ARG A 83 9.85 -22.43 15.05
CA ARG A 83 11.08 -21.62 15.22
C ARG A 83 11.79 -21.25 13.91
N GLY A 84 11.13 -21.48 12.77
CA GLY A 84 11.68 -21.20 11.44
C GLY A 84 11.23 -19.85 10.85
N ASN A 85 11.47 -19.70 9.55
CA ASN A 85 11.02 -18.54 8.77
C ASN A 85 9.49 -18.62 8.51
N PRO A 86 8.73 -17.52 8.66
CA PRO A 86 7.31 -17.48 8.29
C PRO A 86 7.02 -17.99 6.87
N THR A 87 7.91 -17.77 5.90
CA THR A 87 7.74 -18.29 4.54
C THR A 87 7.73 -19.82 4.49
N THR A 88 8.65 -20.47 5.21
CA THR A 88 8.72 -21.94 5.26
C THR A 88 7.56 -22.53 6.08
N LEU A 89 7.04 -21.79 7.06
CA LEU A 89 5.84 -22.17 7.79
C LEU A 89 4.62 -22.26 6.87
N LEU A 90 4.37 -21.19 6.10
CA LEU A 90 3.25 -21.15 5.16
C LEU A 90 3.40 -22.24 4.10
N GLN A 91 4.60 -22.48 3.57
CA GLN A 91 4.84 -23.58 2.64
C GLN A 91 4.50 -24.96 3.25
N ALA A 92 4.73 -25.15 4.55
CA ALA A 92 4.35 -26.38 5.22
C ALA A 92 2.82 -26.56 5.31
N TRP A 93 2.06 -25.47 5.49
CA TRP A 93 0.58 -25.53 5.48
C TRP A 93 0.01 -26.04 4.15
N ALA A 94 0.66 -25.73 3.02
CA ALA A 94 0.22 -26.20 1.71
C ALA A 94 0.27 -27.73 1.55
N VAL A 95 1.04 -28.42 2.40
CA VAL A 95 1.29 -29.86 2.32
C VAL A 95 0.68 -30.61 3.52
N ALA A 96 0.74 -30.02 4.71
CA ALA A 96 0.43 -30.69 5.97
C ALA A 96 -0.97 -30.36 6.53
N ALA A 97 -1.69 -29.37 5.99
CA ALA A 97 -2.99 -29.00 6.49
C ALA A 97 -4.02 -30.12 6.26
N SER A 98 -4.64 -30.60 7.33
CA SER A 98 -5.76 -31.53 7.25
C SER A 98 -6.97 -30.84 6.59
N SER A 99 -7.92 -31.63 6.08
CA SER A 99 -9.12 -31.09 5.41
C SER A 99 -9.94 -30.15 6.28
N GLU A 100 -9.91 -30.33 7.60
CA GLU A 100 -10.58 -29.46 8.56
C GLU A 100 -9.97 -28.04 8.59
N TRP A 101 -8.63 -27.95 8.55
CA TRP A 101 -7.91 -26.68 8.60
C TRP A 101 -7.85 -25.98 7.24
N GLN A 102 -7.98 -26.71 6.14
CA GLN A 102 -7.81 -26.15 4.79
C GLN A 102 -8.74 -24.97 4.51
N ALA A 103 -10.04 -25.11 4.76
CA ALA A 103 -11.01 -24.04 4.48
C ALA A 103 -10.78 -22.80 5.36
N TYR A 104 -10.40 -23.01 6.62
CA TYR A 104 -10.10 -21.93 7.56
C TYR A 104 -8.85 -21.16 7.16
N LEU A 105 -7.74 -21.87 6.90
CA LEU A 105 -6.50 -21.27 6.44
C LEU A 105 -6.64 -20.62 5.05
N GLU A 106 -7.50 -21.15 4.18
CA GLU A 106 -7.84 -20.53 2.89
C GLU A 106 -8.48 -19.15 3.09
N GLY A 107 -9.42 -19.03 4.03
CA GLY A 107 -10.04 -17.74 4.38
C GLY A 107 -9.03 -16.73 4.89
N ILE A 108 -8.23 -17.12 5.89
CA ILE A 108 -7.19 -16.25 6.48
C ILE A 108 -6.19 -15.78 5.41
N THR A 109 -5.67 -16.72 4.61
CA THR A 109 -4.66 -16.38 3.60
C THR A 109 -5.25 -15.52 2.48
N THR A 110 -6.55 -15.64 2.19
CA THR A 110 -7.27 -14.76 1.26
C THR A 110 -7.35 -13.33 1.80
N GLU A 111 -7.70 -13.16 3.08
CA GLU A 111 -7.75 -11.86 3.73
C GLU A 111 -6.38 -11.17 3.73
N TRP A 112 -5.30 -11.92 4.00
CA TRP A 112 -3.94 -11.40 3.90
C TRP A 112 -3.60 -10.92 2.48
N ILE A 113 -3.93 -11.71 1.46
CA ILE A 113 -3.69 -11.34 0.05
C ILE A 113 -4.44 -10.04 -0.29
N VAL A 114 -5.70 -9.92 0.11
CA VAL A 114 -6.50 -8.70 -0.12
C VAL A 114 -5.88 -7.51 0.59
N GLY A 115 -5.49 -7.66 1.86
CA GLY A 115 -4.85 -6.62 2.65
C GLY A 115 -3.52 -6.15 2.03
N ILE A 116 -2.67 -7.09 1.62
CA ILE A 116 -1.39 -6.77 0.96
C ILE A 116 -1.65 -6.04 -0.35
N ARG A 117 -2.52 -6.56 -1.22
CA ARG A 117 -2.82 -5.93 -2.51
C ARG A 117 -3.41 -4.54 -2.32
N ALA A 118 -4.29 -4.32 -1.35
CA ALA A 118 -4.83 -3.00 -1.04
C ALA A 118 -3.73 -1.98 -0.66
N LEU A 119 -2.65 -2.43 -0.02
CA LEU A 119 -1.48 -1.58 0.25
C LEU A 119 -0.62 -1.34 -0.99
N LEU A 120 -0.58 -2.29 -1.94
CA LEU A 120 0.25 -2.22 -3.14
C LEU A 120 -0.41 -1.48 -4.32
N VAL A 121 -1.75 -1.34 -4.34
CA VAL A 121 -2.52 -0.65 -5.42
C VAL A 121 -2.20 0.85 -5.54
N SER A 122 -1.35 1.41 -4.67
CA SER A 122 -0.71 2.68 -4.95
C SER A 122 0.76 2.62 -4.52
N LYS A 123 1.70 2.49 -5.48
CA LYS A 123 3.15 2.50 -5.19
C LYS A 123 3.58 3.76 -4.44
N ARG A 124 2.78 4.84 -4.53
CA ARG A 124 2.98 6.08 -3.77
C ARG A 124 1.68 6.56 -3.15
N PRO A 125 1.65 6.81 -1.83
CA PRO A 125 0.46 7.38 -1.22
C PRO A 125 0.06 8.68 -1.92
N PRO A 126 -1.23 8.94 -2.11
CA PRO A 126 -1.67 10.19 -2.71
C PRO A 126 -1.14 11.36 -1.89
N TRP A 127 -0.70 12.41 -2.58
CA TRP A 127 -0.36 13.65 -1.91
C TRP A 127 -1.64 14.24 -1.31
N ARG A 128 -1.62 14.52 -0.01
CA ARG A 128 -2.77 15.04 0.74
C ARG A 128 -2.55 16.50 1.11
N PRO A 129 -2.86 17.46 0.23
CA PRO A 129 -2.67 18.88 0.53
C PRO A 129 -3.63 19.32 1.64
N SER A 130 -3.12 20.07 2.61
CA SER A 130 -3.94 20.66 3.67
C SER A 130 -4.65 21.94 3.20
N ILE A 131 -5.42 21.84 2.12
CA ILE A 131 -6.19 22.95 1.53
C ILE A 131 -7.68 22.59 1.51
N PRO A 132 -8.60 23.57 1.54
CA PRO A 132 -10.03 23.30 1.45
C PRO A 132 -10.41 22.64 0.13
N CYS A 133 -11.30 21.64 0.19
CA CYS A 133 -11.90 21.06 -0.99
C CYS A 133 -12.68 22.14 -1.78
N PRO A 134 -12.49 22.28 -3.11
CA PRO A 134 -13.20 23.29 -3.89
C PRO A 134 -14.70 22.99 -4.06
N ALA A 135 -15.15 21.74 -3.83
CA ALA A 135 -16.56 21.37 -3.92
C ALA A 135 -17.32 21.54 -2.59
N CYS A 136 -16.75 21.10 -1.46
CA CYS A 136 -17.44 21.11 -0.16
C CYS A 136 -16.81 22.06 0.88
N SER A 137 -15.71 22.73 0.54
CA SER A 137 -14.93 23.62 1.42
C SER A 137 -14.37 22.96 2.69
N GLN A 138 -14.54 21.65 2.88
CA GLN A 138 -13.94 20.92 3.99
C GLN A 138 -12.44 20.76 3.77
N ARG A 139 -11.66 21.05 4.80
CA ARG A 139 -10.20 20.84 4.81
C ARG A 139 -9.82 19.48 5.38
N PHE A 140 -10.60 18.97 6.34
CA PHE A 140 -10.33 17.72 7.03
C PHE A 140 -11.58 16.83 7.08
N TYR A 141 -11.40 15.51 7.02
CA TYR A 141 -12.47 14.51 7.11
C TYR A 141 -12.20 13.48 8.21
N GLY A 142 -13.26 12.79 8.63
CA GLY A 142 -13.18 11.70 9.61
C GLY A 142 -12.85 12.13 11.04
N PRO A 143 -12.87 11.17 11.99
CA PRO A 143 -12.57 11.44 13.40
C PRO A 143 -11.09 11.82 13.64
N GLU A 144 -10.18 11.35 12.77
CA GLU A 144 -8.74 11.63 12.86
C GLU A 144 -8.32 12.95 12.21
N ARG A 145 -9.26 13.70 11.62
CA ARG A 145 -9.04 14.98 10.94
C ARG A 145 -7.94 14.91 9.86
N GLU A 146 -7.98 13.87 9.05
CA GLU A 146 -7.08 13.73 7.90
C GLU A 146 -7.44 14.77 6.82
N PRO A 147 -6.49 15.26 5.99
CA PRO A 147 -6.83 16.16 4.90
C PRO A 147 -7.83 15.54 3.92
N CYS A 148 -8.88 16.30 3.58
CA CYS A 148 -9.98 15.83 2.72
C CYS A 148 -9.54 15.45 1.32
N LEU A 149 -8.52 16.12 0.77
CA LEU A 149 -8.10 15.94 -0.61
C LEU A 149 -6.99 14.90 -0.70
N ALA A 150 -7.12 14.00 -1.66
CA ALA A 150 -6.09 13.07 -2.08
C ALA A 150 -5.77 13.32 -3.56
N VAL A 151 -4.48 13.51 -3.88
CA VAL A 151 -3.99 13.78 -5.24
C VAL A 151 -3.07 12.66 -5.66
N HIS A 152 -3.40 11.99 -6.75
CA HIS A 152 -2.57 10.98 -7.38
C HIS A 152 -1.74 11.64 -8.48
N TYR A 153 -0.43 11.69 -8.27
CA TYR A 153 0.53 12.42 -9.10
C TYR A 153 1.66 11.54 -9.62
N TRP A 154 1.58 10.23 -9.37
CA TRP A 154 2.60 9.27 -9.77
C TRP A 154 2.11 8.43 -10.95
N ASP A 155 3.00 8.18 -11.89
CA ASP A 155 2.78 7.29 -13.04
C ASP A 155 3.52 5.97 -12.74
N ASP A 156 2.75 4.91 -12.47
CA ASP A 156 3.29 3.60 -12.08
C ASP A 156 4.01 2.89 -13.23
N GLU A 157 3.66 3.19 -14.48
CA GLU A 157 4.29 2.64 -15.68
C GLU A 157 5.64 3.33 -15.95
N ALA A 158 5.66 4.66 -15.87
CA ALA A 158 6.87 5.45 -16.11
C ALA A 158 7.81 5.50 -14.90
N GLU A 159 7.38 4.97 -13.75
CA GLU A 159 8.04 5.10 -12.45
C GLU A 159 8.54 6.53 -12.18
N ALA A 160 7.68 7.51 -12.48
CA ALA A 160 7.99 8.93 -12.40
C ALA A 160 6.79 9.75 -11.92
N ILE A 161 7.05 11.01 -11.54
CA ILE A 161 5.97 11.98 -11.34
C ILE A 161 5.23 12.10 -12.67
N ALA A 162 3.94 11.75 -12.65
CA ALA A 162 3.06 11.86 -13.80
C ALA A 162 3.08 13.30 -14.32
N GLN A 163 2.90 13.48 -15.62
CA GLN A 163 2.67 14.82 -16.14
C GLN A 163 1.38 15.39 -15.50
N PRO A 164 1.30 16.70 -15.19
CA PRO A 164 0.14 17.25 -14.50
C PRO A 164 -1.22 16.98 -15.18
N ALA A 165 -1.23 16.78 -16.50
CA ALA A 165 -2.43 16.39 -17.26
C ALA A 165 -2.95 14.98 -16.93
N LYS A 166 -2.11 14.12 -16.36
CA LYS A 166 -2.45 12.76 -15.90
C LYS A 166 -2.77 12.69 -14.41
N TRP A 167 -2.62 13.79 -13.67
CA TRP A 167 -2.92 13.79 -12.25
C TRP A 167 -4.42 13.61 -12.04
N THR A 168 -4.79 12.92 -10.98
CA THR A 168 -6.18 12.85 -10.51
C THR A 168 -6.23 13.31 -9.06
N ALA A 169 -7.37 13.81 -8.63
CA ALA A 169 -7.62 14.08 -7.23
C ALA A 169 -9.06 13.73 -6.87
N ASN A 170 -9.27 13.36 -5.61
CA ASN A 170 -10.59 13.13 -5.06
C ASN A 170 -10.70 13.75 -3.66
N CYS A 171 -11.93 14.03 -3.24
CA CYS A 171 -12.23 14.49 -1.89
C CYS A 171 -12.88 13.37 -1.09
N ASP A 172 -12.22 12.84 -0.08
CA ASP A 172 -12.74 11.76 0.76
C ASP A 172 -13.95 12.19 1.60
N GLY A 173 -14.15 13.50 1.82
CA GLY A 173 -15.31 14.03 2.54
C GLY A 173 -16.62 14.07 1.74
N CYS A 174 -16.57 14.46 0.46
CA CYS A 174 -17.78 14.63 -0.38
C CYS A 174 -17.81 13.75 -1.64
N GLY A 175 -16.76 12.97 -1.91
CA GLY A 175 -16.66 12.11 -3.07
C GLY A 175 -16.42 12.82 -4.40
N ALA A 176 -16.17 14.14 -4.40
CA ALA A 176 -15.88 14.86 -5.63
C ALA A 176 -14.54 14.44 -6.24
N GLU A 177 -14.46 14.35 -7.57
CA GLU A 177 -13.28 13.92 -8.32
C GLU A 177 -12.87 14.96 -9.36
N TRP A 178 -11.57 15.07 -9.61
CA TRP A 178 -10.95 15.95 -10.60
C TRP A 178 -9.84 15.22 -11.33
N ASN A 179 -9.66 15.54 -12.62
CA ASN A 179 -8.64 14.94 -13.47
C ASN A 179 -7.92 16.00 -14.32
N GLY A 180 -6.64 15.78 -14.56
CA GLY A 180 -5.79 16.55 -15.46
C GLY A 180 -5.99 18.06 -15.39
N ASN A 181 -6.60 18.62 -16.43
CA ASN A 181 -6.80 20.07 -16.58
C ASN A 181 -7.79 20.68 -15.57
N ASN A 182 -8.60 19.86 -14.88
CA ASN A 182 -9.52 20.30 -13.84
C ASN A 182 -8.83 20.50 -12.49
N LEU A 183 -7.52 20.25 -12.39
CA LEU A 183 -6.69 20.47 -11.19
C LEU A 183 -5.98 21.83 -11.15
N LYS A 184 -6.39 22.81 -11.96
CA LYS A 184 -5.78 24.16 -11.97
C LYS A 184 -5.81 24.84 -10.59
N TRP A 185 -6.86 24.58 -9.81
CA TRP A 185 -7.01 25.09 -8.45
C TRP A 185 -5.89 24.63 -7.49
N LEU A 186 -5.33 23.45 -7.74
CA LEU A 186 -4.26 22.88 -6.92
C LEU A 186 -2.96 23.69 -7.05
N ARG A 187 -2.66 24.18 -8.25
CA ARG A 187 -1.50 25.06 -8.51
C ARG A 187 -1.67 26.44 -7.87
N ALA A 188 -2.85 27.03 -8.01
CA ALA A 188 -3.16 28.32 -7.37
C ALA A 188 -3.04 28.23 -5.84
N ALA A 189 -3.49 27.10 -5.25
CA ALA A 189 -3.40 26.88 -3.81
C ALA A 189 -1.96 26.63 -3.32
N SER A 190 -1.09 25.98 -4.11
CA SER A 190 0.32 25.78 -3.75
C SER A 190 1.13 27.08 -3.76
N ASP A 191 0.80 28.01 -4.67
CA ASP A 191 1.47 29.31 -4.79
C ASP A 191 1.09 30.27 -3.63
N THR A 192 -0.10 30.08 -3.04
CA THR A 192 -0.61 30.94 -1.96
C THR A 192 0.01 30.60 -0.60
N LEU A 193 0.35 29.34 -0.35
CA LEU A 193 0.96 28.88 0.91
C LEU A 193 2.37 29.44 1.15
N THR A 194 3.06 29.91 0.10
CA THR A 194 4.40 30.51 0.23
C THR A 194 4.36 31.98 0.62
N THR A 195 3.22 32.66 0.45
CA THR A 195 3.10 34.11 0.69
C THR A 195 2.75 34.44 2.13
N ASP A 196 2.01 33.57 2.82
CA ASP A 196 1.52 33.83 4.19
C ASP A 196 2.58 33.65 5.31
N VAL A 197 3.79 33.16 4.98
CA VAL A 197 4.89 33.06 5.96
C VAL A 197 5.81 34.29 5.93
N ALA A 198 5.68 35.17 4.93
CA ALA A 198 6.62 36.29 4.72
C ALA A 198 6.22 37.61 5.41
N HIS A 199 5.06 37.71 6.07
CA HIS A 199 4.60 38.92 6.74
C HIS A 199 4.12 38.68 8.18
N VAL A 200 5.06 38.24 9.02
CA VAL A 200 5.03 38.54 10.45
C VAL A 200 6.39 39.16 10.80
N GLY A 201 6.45 40.49 10.66
CA GLY A 201 7.58 41.34 11.00
C GLY A 201 7.12 42.78 11.08
#